data_AF-A0A916VL63-F1
#
_entry.id   AF-A0A916VL63-F1
#
_cell.length_a   1.000
_cell.length_b   1.000
_cell.length_c   1.000
_cell.angle_alpha   90.00
_cell.angle_beta   90.00
_cell.angle_gamma   90.00
#
_symmetry.space_group_name_H-M   'P 1'
#
loop_
_entity.id
_entity.type
_entity.pdbx_description
1 polymer ?
#
loop_
_entity_poly.entity_id
_entity_poly.type
_entity_poly.pdbx_seq_one_letter_code
_entity_poly.pdbx_strand_id
1 'polypeptide(L)'
;MILGVGSIQQVAEADNNSTKLSQQKTHNCQIDRQQPKFLVFGGGGTPAQNEIAIEKNVLYFQRTLEKMGYNPLTATTFFANGNDGQATIRYIDELGKQRFKVPEIPNIQGKATLKNLLTWFQKAARETSRRPIFFYFTGHGIKNPNNYNNNALMLWEDRPLTVQKLSQTLDKLPQNTPVVTMMAQCFSGSFANIIYQGGDPNKPIALQSRCGFFATIKTLPSVGCTPEVNEADYKDYSSSFFAGLSGYSRMGKRVASADYNRDGKISYIEAHSFAKVDEKTIDLPVSTLEVWLQNQASKADITLIWEQPIINLLSKARPEQQYVVKSIVKMLNLDLQKSYIENGGGSITEQEINNQIERAYFLRLGMELINIGVEEKIIKASDKKAIAILERLLKCEAGIPGRGE
;
A
#
# COMPACT_ATOMS: atom_id res chain seq x y z
N MET A 1 -32.97 26.94 92.05
CA MET A 1 -32.79 25.59 92.60
C MET A 1 -31.88 24.84 91.62
N ILE A 2 -30.60 24.69 91.96
CA ILE A 2 -29.64 23.60 91.64
C ILE A 2 -29.70 22.99 90.21
N LEU A 3 -28.66 22.82 89.38
CA LEU A 3 -27.24 23.21 89.22
C LEU A 3 -26.76 22.50 87.91
N GLY A 4 -25.74 23.05 87.22
CA GLY A 4 -24.90 22.36 86.21
C GLY A 4 -25.18 22.77 84.75
N VAL A 5 -24.50 23.71 84.08
CA VAL A 5 -23.05 23.97 83.85
C VAL A 5 -22.38 22.83 83.05
N GLY A 6 -21.81 23.03 81.84
CA GLY A 6 -21.55 24.32 81.19
C GLY A 6 -20.97 24.34 79.76
N SER A 7 -20.64 25.59 79.39
CA SER A 7 -19.74 26.16 78.36
C SER A 7 -19.71 25.52 76.96
N ILE A 8 -20.21 26.14 75.88
CA ILE A 8 -19.92 27.45 75.22
C ILE A 8 -18.53 27.53 74.56
N GLN A 9 -18.52 27.52 73.22
CA GLN A 9 -17.94 28.55 72.32
C GLN A 9 -18.32 28.18 70.87
N GLN A 10 -19.29 28.88 70.25
CA GLN A 10 -19.13 29.97 69.26
C GLN A 10 -18.23 29.56 68.07
N VAL A 11 -18.63 29.72 66.80
CA VAL A 11 -18.85 30.98 66.05
C VAL A 11 -19.69 30.62 64.80
N ALA A 12 -20.85 31.24 64.55
CA ALA A 12 -21.14 32.27 63.51
C ALA A 12 -20.65 31.90 62.07
N GLU A 13 -21.28 32.20 60.94
CA GLU A 13 -22.56 32.74 60.45
C GLU A 13 -22.40 32.82 58.90
N ALA A 14 -23.48 33.10 58.18
CA ALA A 14 -23.53 33.68 56.82
C ALA A 14 -23.43 32.76 55.58
N ASP A 15 -24.62 32.42 55.08
CA ASP A 15 -25.18 32.93 53.81
C ASP A 15 -24.42 32.77 52.49
N ASN A 16 -24.73 31.65 51.85
CA ASN A 16 -25.37 31.53 50.53
C ASN A 16 -25.46 32.80 49.65
N ASN A 17 -24.62 32.88 48.60
CA ASN A 17 -24.95 33.67 47.42
C ASN A 17 -24.35 33.06 46.13
N SER A 18 -25.26 32.76 45.19
CA SER A 18 -25.09 32.77 43.73
C SER A 18 -23.83 32.16 43.08
N THR A 19 -24.00 31.12 42.26
CA THR A 19 -23.81 31.26 40.80
C THR A 19 -24.31 30.05 40.02
N LYS A 20 -25.12 30.34 38.99
CA LYS A 20 -25.45 29.45 37.88
C LYS A 20 -24.16 28.93 37.25
N LEU A 21 -23.97 27.62 37.20
CA LEU A 21 -23.01 26.99 36.29
C LEU A 21 -23.76 26.11 35.30
N SER A 22 -23.62 26.53 34.05
CA SER A 22 -24.13 25.93 32.84
C SER A 22 -23.80 24.45 32.74
N GLN A 23 -24.82 23.65 32.42
CA GLN A 23 -24.64 22.35 31.79
C GLN A 23 -23.99 22.52 30.42
N GLN A 24 -22.65 22.57 30.40
CA GLN A 24 -21.89 22.29 29.18
C GLN A 24 -22.02 20.80 28.89
N LYS A 25 -22.90 20.47 27.94
CA LYS A 25 -22.83 19.21 27.20
C LYS A 25 -21.42 19.10 26.64
N THR A 26 -20.61 18.21 27.20
CA THR A 26 -19.39 17.73 26.58
C THR A 26 -19.80 17.07 25.26
N HIS A 27 -19.61 17.80 24.16
CA HIS A 27 -19.58 17.19 22.83
C HIS A 27 -18.37 16.26 22.80
N ASN A 28 -18.59 14.99 23.15
CA ASN A 28 -17.72 13.92 22.74
C ASN A 28 -17.67 13.94 21.21
N CYS A 29 -16.64 14.58 20.66
CA CYS A 29 -16.24 14.44 19.28
C CYS A 29 -15.65 13.03 19.13
N GLN A 30 -16.50 12.01 19.21
CA GLN A 30 -16.17 10.71 18.66
C GLN A 30 -16.10 10.90 17.16
N ILE A 31 -14.89 11.07 16.63
CA ILE A 31 -14.62 10.86 15.21
C ILE A 31 -15.20 9.48 14.91
N ASP A 32 -16.31 9.45 14.18
CA ASP A 32 -16.93 8.23 13.69
C ASP A 32 -15.87 7.53 12.81
N ARG A 33 -15.18 6.55 13.40
CA ARG A 33 -14.08 5.82 12.78
C ARG A 33 -14.68 4.88 11.74
N GLN A 34 -15.08 5.43 10.61
CA GLN A 34 -15.69 4.62 9.58
C GLN A 34 -14.61 3.71 8.97
N GLN A 35 -14.83 2.41 9.11
CA GLN A 35 -13.97 1.40 8.49
C GLN A 35 -13.86 1.66 6.99
N PRO A 36 -12.65 1.48 6.41
CA PRO A 36 -12.46 1.64 4.97
C PRO A 36 -13.32 0.62 4.21
N LYS A 37 -13.74 0.99 3.01
CA LYS A 37 -14.36 0.06 2.07
C LYS A 37 -13.25 -0.72 1.38
N PHE A 38 -13.19 -2.02 1.64
CA PHE A 38 -12.30 -2.91 0.91
C PHE A 38 -12.96 -3.35 -0.40
N LEU A 39 -12.33 -3.01 -1.52
CA LEU A 39 -12.70 -3.48 -2.85
C LEU A 39 -11.60 -4.41 -3.35
N VAL A 40 -11.96 -5.65 -3.68
CA VAL A 40 -11.02 -6.66 -4.17
C VAL A 40 -11.41 -7.10 -5.57
N PHE A 41 -10.48 -7.03 -6.51
CA PHE A 41 -10.60 -7.63 -7.83
C PHE A 41 -9.49 -8.67 -8.01
N GLY A 42 -9.89 -9.92 -8.20
CA GLY A 42 -8.98 -11.04 -8.43
C GLY A 42 -9.26 -11.80 -9.72
N GLY A 43 -8.24 -12.44 -10.26
CA GLY A 43 -8.36 -13.48 -11.29
C GLY A 43 -7.79 -13.11 -12.66
N GLY A 44 -7.92 -14.07 -13.58
CA GLY A 44 -7.45 -13.98 -14.97
C GLY A 44 -8.39 -13.29 -15.95
N GLY A 45 -7.94 -13.08 -17.19
CA GLY A 45 -8.81 -12.70 -18.32
C GLY A 45 -9.66 -13.86 -18.84
N THR A 46 -9.12 -15.07 -18.73
CA THR A 46 -9.69 -16.35 -19.18
C THR A 46 -9.40 -17.44 -18.16
N PRO A 47 -10.05 -18.63 -18.24
CA PRO A 47 -9.66 -19.77 -17.41
C PRO A 47 -8.16 -20.09 -17.51
N ALA A 48 -7.58 -20.02 -18.71
CA ALA A 48 -6.16 -20.31 -18.95
C ALA A 48 -5.20 -19.35 -18.22
N GLN A 49 -5.67 -18.17 -17.83
CA GLN A 49 -4.91 -17.14 -17.12
C GLN A 49 -5.42 -16.91 -15.70
N ASN A 50 -6.23 -17.82 -15.16
CA ASN A 50 -6.85 -17.66 -13.84
C ASN A 50 -6.22 -18.64 -12.85
N GLU A 51 -4.95 -18.40 -12.50
CA GLU A 51 -4.15 -19.29 -11.68
C GLU A 51 -4.64 -19.40 -10.23
N ILE A 52 -4.43 -20.58 -9.64
CA ILE A 52 -4.72 -20.85 -8.23
C ILE A 52 -3.99 -19.90 -7.26
N ALA A 53 -2.78 -19.45 -7.59
CA ALA A 53 -2.08 -18.46 -6.77
C ALA A 53 -2.91 -17.17 -6.57
N ILE A 54 -3.67 -16.75 -7.59
CA ILE A 54 -4.50 -15.55 -7.52
C ILE A 54 -5.68 -15.76 -6.56
N GLU A 55 -6.28 -16.96 -6.54
CA GLU A 55 -7.29 -17.33 -5.53
C GLU A 55 -6.70 -17.29 -4.12
N LYS A 56 -5.51 -17.88 -3.94
CA LYS A 56 -4.83 -17.91 -2.64
C LYS A 56 -4.46 -16.53 -2.13
N ASN A 57 -4.16 -15.58 -3.03
CA ASN A 57 -3.91 -14.19 -2.69
C ASN A 57 -5.16 -13.51 -2.10
N VAL A 58 -6.33 -13.74 -2.69
CA VAL A 58 -7.60 -13.24 -2.16
C VAL A 58 -7.94 -13.87 -0.80
N LEU A 59 -7.76 -15.18 -0.67
CA LEU A 59 -7.97 -15.89 0.61
C LEU A 59 -7.01 -15.40 1.70
N TYR A 60 -5.75 -15.14 1.35
CA TYR A 60 -4.79 -14.59 2.30
C TYR A 60 -5.20 -13.18 2.73
N PHE A 61 -5.62 -12.32 1.80
CA PHE A 61 -6.13 -10.99 2.14
C PHE A 61 -7.34 -11.05 3.09
N GLN A 62 -8.26 -12.02 2.93
CA GLN A 62 -9.35 -12.22 3.89
C GLN A 62 -8.82 -12.56 5.30
N ARG A 63 -7.83 -13.45 5.41
CA ARG A 63 -7.17 -13.74 6.70
C ARG A 63 -6.45 -12.52 7.28
N THR A 64 -5.82 -11.72 6.43
CA THR A 64 -5.17 -10.45 6.81
C THR A 64 -6.20 -9.48 7.42
N LEU A 65 -7.38 -9.33 6.80
CA LEU A 65 -8.47 -8.53 7.35
C LEU A 65 -8.89 -9.01 8.73
N GLU A 66 -9.06 -10.31 8.94
CA GLU A 66 -9.39 -10.90 10.24
C GLU A 66 -8.33 -10.59 11.29
N LYS A 67 -7.04 -10.74 10.95
CA LYS A 67 -5.92 -10.43 11.86
C LYS A 67 -5.87 -8.97 12.25
N MET A 68 -6.31 -8.09 11.36
CA MET A 68 -6.40 -6.65 11.59
C MET A 68 -7.70 -6.24 12.30
N GLY A 69 -8.55 -7.20 12.68
CA GLY A 69 -9.80 -6.96 13.41
C GLY A 69 -10.99 -6.56 12.54
N TYR A 70 -10.90 -6.72 11.22
CA TYR A 70 -12.01 -6.51 10.29
C TYR A 70 -12.79 -7.80 10.07
N ASN A 71 -14.07 -7.65 9.75
CA ASN A 71 -14.85 -8.74 9.21
C ASN A 71 -14.58 -8.86 7.69
N PRO A 72 -13.94 -9.95 7.20
CA PRO A 72 -13.63 -10.11 5.78
C PRO A 72 -14.87 -10.12 4.88
N LEU A 73 -16.05 -10.43 5.43
CA LEU A 73 -17.32 -10.40 4.70
C LEU A 73 -17.76 -8.98 4.32
N THR A 74 -17.18 -7.95 4.92
CA THR A 74 -17.44 -6.54 4.55
C THR A 74 -16.66 -6.10 3.31
N ALA A 75 -15.65 -6.86 2.90
CA ALA A 75 -14.95 -6.63 1.65
C ALA A 75 -15.85 -6.98 0.45
N THR A 76 -15.93 -6.07 -0.50
CA THR A 76 -16.59 -6.34 -1.78
C THR A 76 -15.60 -7.02 -2.71
N THR A 77 -15.72 -8.34 -2.86
CA THR A 77 -14.81 -9.15 -3.68
C THR A 77 -15.46 -9.52 -5.01
N PHE A 78 -14.79 -9.21 -6.11
CA PHE A 78 -15.09 -9.74 -7.44
C PHE A 78 -13.94 -10.63 -7.89
N PHE A 79 -14.24 -11.81 -8.41
CA PHE A 79 -13.21 -12.76 -8.81
C PHE A 79 -13.57 -13.42 -10.14
N ALA A 80 -12.70 -13.36 -11.15
CA ALA A 80 -12.83 -14.05 -12.43
C ALA A 80 -14.30 -14.17 -12.95
N ASN A 81 -14.80 -15.40 -13.12
CA ASN A 81 -16.17 -15.76 -13.51
C ASN A 81 -17.23 -15.61 -12.40
N GLY A 82 -16.86 -15.20 -11.21
CA GLY A 82 -17.74 -15.10 -10.04
C GLY A 82 -18.17 -16.47 -9.51
N ASN A 83 -19.39 -16.54 -8.99
CA ASN A 83 -19.98 -17.76 -8.43
C ASN A 83 -20.88 -18.50 -9.43
N ASP A 84 -20.49 -18.55 -10.72
CA ASP A 84 -21.32 -19.19 -11.75
C ASP A 84 -21.14 -20.72 -11.85
N GLY A 85 -20.38 -21.32 -10.91
CA GLY A 85 -20.19 -22.76 -10.78
C GLY A 85 -19.22 -23.37 -11.80
N GLN A 86 -18.67 -22.58 -12.73
CA GLN A 86 -17.72 -23.09 -13.71
C GLN A 86 -16.32 -23.29 -13.09
N ALA A 87 -15.67 -24.38 -13.49
CA ALA A 87 -14.29 -24.67 -13.14
C ALA A 87 -13.35 -23.82 -13.99
N THR A 88 -12.91 -22.69 -13.45
CA THR A 88 -12.09 -21.70 -14.17
C THR A 88 -10.74 -21.47 -13.51
N ILE A 89 -10.50 -21.94 -12.29
CA ILE A 89 -9.21 -21.77 -11.62
C ILE A 89 -8.24 -22.82 -12.12
N ARG A 90 -7.19 -22.37 -12.80
CA ARG A 90 -6.13 -23.21 -13.34
C ARG A 90 -5.12 -23.58 -12.27
N TYR A 91 -4.81 -24.87 -12.17
CA TYR A 91 -3.75 -25.39 -11.30
C TYR A 91 -3.03 -26.57 -11.95
N ILE A 92 -1.85 -26.93 -11.43
CA ILE A 92 -1.13 -28.16 -11.79
C ILE A 92 -1.39 -29.23 -10.72
N ASP A 93 -1.88 -30.40 -11.12
CA ASP A 93 -2.10 -31.53 -10.21
C ASP A 93 -0.79 -32.28 -9.87
N GLU A 94 -0.85 -33.24 -8.95
CA GLU A 94 0.31 -34.03 -8.48
C GLU A 94 1.03 -34.80 -9.61
N LEU A 95 0.37 -34.99 -10.76
CA LEU A 95 0.93 -35.65 -11.94
C LEU A 95 1.50 -34.66 -12.96
N GLY A 96 1.59 -33.37 -12.60
CA GLY A 96 2.05 -32.31 -13.49
C GLY A 96 1.04 -31.92 -14.57
N LYS A 97 -0.23 -32.34 -14.45
CA LYS A 97 -1.25 -32.03 -15.47
C LYS A 97 -2.03 -30.78 -15.11
N GLN A 98 -2.29 -29.95 -16.11
CA GLN A 98 -3.15 -28.80 -15.95
C GLN A 98 -4.60 -29.23 -15.73
N ARG A 99 -5.21 -28.70 -14.67
CA ARG A 99 -6.60 -28.92 -14.28
C ARG A 99 -7.29 -27.60 -13.98
N PHE A 100 -8.61 -27.67 -13.84
CA PHE A 100 -9.45 -26.54 -13.47
C PHE A 100 -10.35 -26.91 -12.30
N LYS A 101 -10.52 -25.98 -11.36
CA LYS A 101 -11.49 -26.10 -10.26
C LYS A 101 -12.38 -24.86 -10.16
N VAL A 102 -13.49 -25.01 -9.43
CA VAL A 102 -14.39 -23.89 -9.09
C VAL A 102 -13.71 -23.00 -8.05
N PRO A 103 -13.90 -21.66 -8.08
CA PRO A 103 -13.50 -20.79 -7.00
C PRO A 103 -14.08 -21.15 -5.65
N GLU A 104 -13.21 -21.21 -4.64
CA GLU A 104 -13.53 -21.51 -3.23
C GLU A 104 -13.24 -20.28 -2.36
N ILE A 105 -13.64 -19.09 -2.85
CA ILE A 105 -13.50 -17.83 -2.12
C ILE A 105 -14.86 -17.50 -1.49
N PRO A 106 -14.95 -17.42 -0.15
CA PRO A 106 -16.17 -17.00 0.52
C PRO A 106 -16.61 -15.60 0.07
N ASN A 107 -17.92 -15.42 -0.11
CA ASN A 107 -18.57 -14.12 -0.30
C ASN A 107 -18.12 -13.30 -1.54
N ILE A 108 -17.79 -13.96 -2.65
CA ILE A 108 -17.65 -13.27 -3.94
C ILE A 108 -18.99 -12.62 -4.33
N GLN A 109 -18.98 -11.33 -4.66
CA GLN A 109 -20.15 -10.54 -5.09
C GLN A 109 -20.46 -10.70 -6.58
N GLY A 110 -19.49 -11.17 -7.37
CA GLY A 110 -19.70 -11.47 -8.79
C GLY A 110 -18.41 -11.55 -9.59
N LYS A 111 -18.56 -11.44 -10.91
CA LYS A 111 -17.47 -11.52 -11.88
C LYS A 111 -16.53 -10.31 -11.77
N ALA A 112 -15.24 -10.51 -11.96
CA ALA A 112 -14.23 -9.44 -11.99
C ALA A 112 -14.21 -8.71 -13.36
N THR A 113 -15.36 -8.20 -13.80
CA THR A 113 -15.52 -7.54 -15.11
C THR A 113 -15.38 -6.03 -15.02
N LEU A 114 -15.06 -5.40 -16.16
CA LEU A 114 -15.04 -3.93 -16.28
C LEU A 114 -16.39 -3.31 -15.87
N LYS A 115 -17.50 -3.93 -16.27
CA LYS A 115 -18.85 -3.46 -15.92
C LYS A 115 -19.05 -3.41 -14.41
N ASN A 116 -18.67 -4.46 -13.69
CA ASN A 116 -18.83 -4.52 -12.24
C ASN A 116 -17.92 -3.52 -11.53
N LEU A 117 -16.68 -3.34 -12.00
CA LEU A 117 -15.76 -2.34 -11.46
C LEU A 117 -16.32 -0.92 -11.61
N LEU A 118 -16.75 -0.56 -12.83
CA LEU A 118 -17.31 0.77 -13.08
C LEU A 118 -18.60 1.00 -12.29
N THR A 119 -19.46 -0.02 -12.19
CA THR A 119 -20.72 0.06 -11.41
C THR A 119 -20.42 0.28 -9.93
N TRP A 120 -19.44 -0.43 -9.38
CA TRP A 120 -19.05 -0.27 -7.97
C TRP A 120 -18.56 1.16 -7.68
N PHE A 121 -17.65 1.70 -8.50
CA PHE A 121 -17.16 3.07 -8.32
C PHE A 121 -18.25 4.13 -8.55
N GLN A 122 -19.16 3.90 -9.51
CA GLN A 122 -20.31 4.78 -9.71
C GLN A 122 -21.23 4.81 -8.48
N LYS A 123 -21.46 3.66 -7.84
CA LYS A 123 -22.20 3.59 -6.58
C LYS A 123 -21.46 4.33 -5.48
N ALA A 124 -20.16 4.06 -5.31
CA ALA A 124 -19.33 4.72 -4.30
C ALA A 124 -19.32 6.25 -4.46
N ALA A 125 -19.29 6.76 -5.69
CA ALA A 125 -19.34 8.21 -5.96
C ALA A 125 -20.65 8.88 -5.52
N ARG A 126 -21.76 8.14 -5.48
CA ARG A 126 -23.10 8.63 -5.12
C ARG A 126 -23.40 8.50 -3.63
N GLU A 127 -22.61 7.73 -2.89
CA GLU A 127 -22.84 7.53 -1.46
C GLU A 127 -22.50 8.77 -0.65
N THR A 128 -23.34 9.09 0.35
CA THR A 128 -23.10 10.21 1.26
C THR A 128 -21.93 9.95 2.21
N SER A 129 -21.72 8.70 2.64
CA SER A 129 -20.59 8.32 3.50
C SER A 129 -19.27 8.38 2.71
N ARG A 130 -18.33 9.20 3.16
CA ARG A 130 -17.04 9.48 2.49
C ARG A 130 -15.91 8.58 3.02
N ARG A 131 -16.22 7.30 3.17
CA ARG A 131 -15.28 6.30 3.68
C ARG A 131 -14.06 6.17 2.77
N PRO A 132 -12.84 6.03 3.31
CA PRO A 132 -11.68 5.66 2.52
C PRO A 132 -11.94 4.34 1.78
N ILE A 133 -11.38 4.21 0.59
CA ILE A 133 -11.44 3.00 -0.23
C ILE A 133 -10.05 2.38 -0.25
N PHE A 134 -9.96 1.09 0.10
CA PHE A 134 -8.78 0.29 -0.14
C PHE A 134 -9.06 -0.63 -1.33
N PHE A 135 -8.46 -0.35 -2.47
CA PHE A 135 -8.60 -1.13 -3.70
C PHE A 135 -7.43 -2.10 -3.84
N TYR A 136 -7.70 -3.39 -3.73
CA TYR A 136 -6.74 -4.46 -3.96
C TYR A 136 -7.00 -5.13 -5.31
N PHE A 137 -5.97 -5.21 -6.15
CA PHE A 137 -5.99 -6.00 -7.37
C PHE A 137 -4.88 -7.06 -7.36
N THR A 138 -5.24 -8.28 -7.69
CA THR A 138 -4.31 -9.40 -7.91
C THR A 138 -4.72 -10.17 -9.16
N GLY A 139 -3.79 -10.32 -10.10
CA GLY A 139 -4.06 -10.88 -11.42
C GLY A 139 -2.97 -10.46 -12.41
N HIS A 140 -3.32 -10.39 -13.69
CA HIS A 140 -2.35 -10.12 -14.75
C HIS A 140 -2.21 -8.63 -15.10
N GLY A 141 -1.00 -8.25 -15.50
CA GLY A 141 -0.68 -6.92 -16.00
C GLY A 141 -0.27 -6.96 -17.47
N ILE A 142 -0.62 -5.91 -18.21
CA ILE A 142 -0.38 -5.78 -19.65
C ILE A 142 0.52 -4.57 -19.89
N LYS A 143 1.68 -4.81 -20.49
CA LYS A 143 2.62 -3.77 -20.89
C LYS A 143 2.08 -3.03 -22.11
N ASN A 144 2.13 -1.71 -22.07
CA ASN A 144 1.88 -0.85 -23.22
C ASN A 144 3.23 -0.36 -23.77
N PRO A 145 3.77 -0.97 -24.85
CA PRO A 145 5.08 -0.62 -25.38
C PRO A 145 5.15 0.81 -25.94
N ASN A 146 4.00 1.39 -26.31
CA ASN A 146 3.91 2.76 -26.84
C ASN A 146 3.80 3.81 -25.72
N ASN A 147 3.37 3.41 -24.52
CA ASN A 147 3.23 4.32 -23.39
C ASN A 147 3.26 3.56 -22.04
N TYR A 148 4.45 3.43 -21.44
CA TYR A 148 4.62 2.77 -20.13
C TYR A 148 3.91 3.49 -18.97
N ASN A 149 3.48 4.74 -19.14
CA ASN A 149 2.67 5.44 -18.13
C ASN A 149 1.19 5.05 -18.18
N ASN A 150 0.78 4.28 -19.19
CA ASN A 150 -0.59 3.83 -19.40
C ASN A 150 -0.66 2.33 -19.71
N ASN A 151 0.02 1.52 -18.88
CA ASN A 151 -0.16 0.08 -18.87
C ASN A 151 -1.59 -0.28 -18.42
N ALA A 152 -1.93 -1.57 -18.43
CA ALA A 152 -3.23 -2.04 -17.99
C ALA A 152 -3.14 -3.21 -17.03
N LEU A 153 -4.23 -3.42 -16.28
CA LEU A 153 -4.52 -4.67 -15.61
C LEU A 153 -5.52 -5.46 -16.45
N MET A 154 -5.48 -6.78 -16.37
CA MET A 154 -6.43 -7.65 -17.07
C MET A 154 -7.63 -7.96 -16.17
N LEU A 155 -8.84 -7.68 -16.65
CA LEU A 155 -10.10 -8.10 -16.04
C LEU A 155 -10.66 -9.32 -16.78
N TRP A 156 -11.60 -10.02 -16.14
CA TRP A 156 -12.31 -11.15 -16.73
C TRP A 156 -12.93 -10.77 -18.09
N GLU A 157 -13.01 -11.75 -19.00
CA GLU A 157 -13.43 -11.60 -20.42
C GLU A 157 -12.41 -10.85 -21.29
N ASP A 158 -11.11 -11.03 -21.00
CA ASP A 158 -9.99 -10.38 -21.71
C ASP A 158 -10.17 -8.86 -21.85
N ARG A 159 -10.66 -8.22 -20.78
CA ARG A 159 -10.92 -6.78 -20.78
C ARG A 159 -9.77 -6.02 -20.08
N PRO A 160 -8.88 -5.35 -20.81
CA PRO A 160 -7.87 -4.50 -20.19
C PRO A 160 -8.51 -3.27 -19.55
N LEU A 161 -8.04 -2.90 -18.36
CA LEU A 161 -8.30 -1.61 -17.73
C LEU A 161 -6.99 -0.83 -17.60
N THR A 162 -6.86 0.25 -18.37
CA THR A 162 -5.66 1.08 -18.38
C THR A 162 -5.58 2.00 -17.16
N VAL A 163 -4.36 2.48 -16.84
CA VAL A 163 -4.14 3.49 -15.79
C VAL A 163 -5.02 4.73 -16.01
N GLN A 164 -5.10 5.24 -17.24
CA GLN A 164 -5.92 6.41 -17.55
C GLN A 164 -7.41 6.13 -17.32
N LYS A 165 -7.91 4.97 -17.74
CA LYS A 165 -9.33 4.63 -17.56
C LYS A 165 -9.70 4.44 -16.09
N LEU A 166 -8.83 3.82 -15.30
CA LEU A 166 -8.99 3.73 -13.86
C LEU A 166 -8.98 5.13 -13.23
N SER A 167 -7.99 5.97 -13.57
CA SER A 167 -7.85 7.32 -13.02
C SER A 167 -9.06 8.21 -13.33
N GLN A 168 -9.57 8.17 -14.57
CA GLN A 168 -10.81 8.86 -14.96
C GLN A 168 -12.05 8.35 -14.20
N THR A 169 -12.02 7.10 -13.71
CA THR A 169 -13.08 6.56 -12.84
C THR A 169 -12.94 7.14 -11.43
N LEU A 170 -11.71 7.20 -10.90
CA LEU A 170 -11.40 7.81 -9.61
C LEU A 170 -11.65 9.33 -9.60
N ASP A 171 -11.48 10.02 -10.74
CA ASP A 171 -11.77 11.46 -10.91
C ASP A 171 -13.23 11.83 -10.64
N LYS A 172 -14.14 10.84 -10.71
CA LYS A 172 -15.57 11.02 -10.44
C LYS A 172 -15.92 10.85 -8.97
N LEU A 173 -14.98 10.43 -8.13
CA LEU A 173 -15.21 10.32 -6.70
C LEU A 173 -15.24 11.72 -6.05
N PRO A 174 -15.99 11.89 -4.95
CA PRO A 174 -15.91 13.09 -4.13
C PRO A 174 -14.47 13.35 -3.67
N GLN A 175 -14.07 14.63 -3.61
CA GLN A 175 -12.69 15.03 -3.25
C GLN A 175 -12.22 14.48 -1.90
N ASN A 176 -13.14 14.35 -0.95
CA ASN A 176 -12.90 13.83 0.39
C ASN A 176 -13.10 12.31 0.51
N THR A 177 -13.01 11.56 -0.58
CA THR A 177 -12.99 10.09 -0.57
C THR A 177 -11.57 9.61 -0.87
N PRO A 178 -10.76 9.30 0.15
CA PRO A 178 -9.39 8.81 -0.06
C PRO A 178 -9.40 7.43 -0.73
N VAL A 179 -8.43 7.19 -1.61
CA VAL A 179 -8.25 5.89 -2.27
C VAL A 179 -6.82 5.41 -2.09
N VAL A 180 -6.65 4.27 -1.43
CA VAL A 180 -5.38 3.54 -1.35
C VAL A 180 -5.47 2.33 -2.27
N THR A 181 -4.51 2.17 -3.15
CA THR A 181 -4.44 1.04 -4.08
C THR A 181 -3.28 0.11 -3.73
N MET A 182 -3.51 -1.20 -3.75
CA MET A 182 -2.45 -2.21 -3.65
C MET A 182 -2.56 -3.14 -4.86
N MET A 183 -1.44 -3.32 -5.57
CA MET A 183 -1.42 -3.99 -6.86
C MET A 183 -0.19 -4.89 -6.98
N ALA A 184 -0.44 -6.19 -7.05
CA ALA A 184 0.60 -7.21 -7.19
C ALA A 184 0.50 -7.93 -8.54
N GLN A 185 0.89 -7.23 -9.60
CA GLN A 185 0.90 -7.74 -10.97
C GLN A 185 2.09 -7.18 -11.77
N CYS A 186 2.38 -7.79 -12.92
CA CYS A 186 3.37 -7.27 -13.87
C CYS A 186 3.12 -5.80 -14.23
N PHE A 187 4.18 -5.00 -14.33
CA PHE A 187 4.13 -3.59 -14.76
C PHE A 187 3.28 -2.66 -13.87
N SER A 188 2.97 -3.08 -12.64
CA SER A 188 2.07 -2.39 -11.71
C SER A 188 2.50 -0.96 -11.40
N GLY A 189 3.80 -0.64 -11.41
CA GLY A 189 4.31 0.71 -11.12
C GLY A 189 3.84 1.78 -12.10
N SER A 190 3.26 1.41 -13.25
CA SER A 190 2.55 2.35 -14.13
C SER A 190 1.35 3.01 -13.45
N PHE A 191 0.68 2.25 -12.56
CA PHE A 191 -0.46 2.72 -11.80
C PHE A 191 -0.08 3.71 -10.70
N ALA A 192 1.20 3.98 -10.47
CA ALA A 192 1.60 5.13 -9.65
C ALA A 192 1.08 6.47 -10.22
N ASN A 193 0.76 6.51 -11.52
CA ASN A 193 0.20 7.70 -12.15
C ASN A 193 -1.27 7.98 -11.77
N ILE A 194 -1.96 7.13 -10.99
CA ILE A 194 -3.34 7.40 -10.52
C ILE A 194 -3.47 8.69 -9.70
N ILE A 195 -2.34 9.18 -9.17
CA ILE A 195 -2.26 10.45 -8.43
C ILE A 195 -2.51 11.67 -9.32
N TYR A 196 -2.33 11.55 -10.64
CA TYR A 196 -2.55 12.64 -11.59
C TYR A 196 -3.98 12.63 -12.15
N GLN A 197 -4.49 13.80 -12.51
CA GLN A 197 -5.77 13.91 -13.21
C GLN A 197 -5.73 13.09 -14.49
N GLY A 198 -6.73 12.22 -14.69
CA GLY A 198 -6.79 11.32 -15.83
C GLY A 198 -5.64 10.32 -15.95
N GLY A 199 -4.77 10.19 -14.93
CA GLY A 199 -3.64 9.25 -14.95
C GLY A 199 -2.46 9.68 -15.81
N ASP A 200 -2.35 10.96 -16.16
CA ASP A 200 -1.29 11.50 -17.01
C ASP A 200 -0.27 12.31 -16.18
N PRO A 201 1.01 11.90 -16.10
CA PRO A 201 2.03 12.61 -15.32
C PRO A 201 2.32 14.04 -15.82
N ASN A 202 1.84 14.43 -17.01
CA ASN A 202 1.92 15.81 -17.50
C ASN A 202 0.76 16.70 -17.02
N LYS A 203 -0.21 16.14 -16.29
CA LYS A 203 -1.34 16.86 -15.70
C LYS A 203 -1.08 17.16 -14.22
N PRO A 204 -1.81 18.11 -13.62
CA PRO A 204 -1.76 18.32 -12.18
C PRO A 204 -2.13 17.06 -11.39
N ILE A 205 -1.65 16.98 -10.15
CA ILE A 205 -2.12 16.00 -9.17
C ILE A 205 -3.65 16.15 -9.02
N ALA A 206 -4.37 15.02 -9.01
CA ALA A 206 -5.81 14.96 -8.83
C ALA A 206 -6.22 15.62 -7.52
N LEU A 207 -7.46 16.11 -7.40
CA LEU A 207 -7.94 16.74 -6.17
C LEU A 207 -8.27 15.72 -5.08
N GLN A 208 -8.74 14.54 -5.48
CA GLN A 208 -9.02 13.41 -4.58
C GLN A 208 -7.71 12.85 -4.00
N SER A 209 -7.63 12.62 -2.69
CA SER A 209 -6.49 11.94 -2.06
C SER A 209 -6.37 10.51 -2.61
N ARG A 210 -5.23 10.20 -3.25
CA ARG A 210 -4.96 8.90 -3.87
C ARG A 210 -3.51 8.54 -3.66
N CYS A 211 -3.26 7.29 -3.30
CA CYS A 211 -1.93 6.72 -3.24
C CYS A 211 -1.99 5.23 -3.55
N GLY A 212 -0.84 4.62 -3.76
CA GLY A 212 -0.78 3.18 -3.97
C GLY A 212 0.59 2.57 -3.89
N PHE A 213 0.57 1.24 -3.88
CA PHE A 213 1.68 0.36 -3.59
C PHE A 213 1.71 -0.76 -4.62
N PHE A 214 2.86 -0.95 -5.26
CA PHE A 214 2.98 -1.73 -6.49
C PHE A 214 4.15 -2.71 -6.38
N ALA A 215 3.94 -3.93 -6.88
CA ALA A 215 4.96 -4.98 -6.82
C ALA A 215 6.24 -4.65 -7.58
N THR A 216 6.14 -4.04 -8.75
CA THR A 216 7.31 -3.74 -9.58
C THR A 216 7.17 -2.44 -10.37
N ILE A 217 8.25 -1.98 -11.00
CA ILE A 217 8.26 -0.79 -11.86
C ILE A 217 7.48 -0.98 -13.17
N LYS A 218 7.13 0.12 -13.84
CA LYS A 218 6.27 0.14 -15.04
C LYS A 218 6.81 -0.61 -16.27
N THR A 219 8.06 -1.04 -16.28
CA THR A 219 8.73 -1.67 -17.43
C THR A 219 9.02 -3.16 -17.26
N LEU A 220 8.93 -3.68 -16.03
CA LEU A 220 9.31 -5.05 -15.66
C LEU A 220 8.10 -5.92 -15.28
N PRO A 221 8.18 -7.23 -15.53
CA PRO A 221 7.23 -8.19 -14.96
C PRO A 221 7.42 -8.30 -13.44
N SER A 222 6.44 -8.93 -12.78
CA SER A 222 6.48 -9.25 -11.35
C SER A 222 6.22 -10.75 -11.16
N VAL A 223 6.69 -11.30 -10.04
CA VAL A 223 6.41 -12.68 -9.63
C VAL A 223 5.05 -12.80 -8.94
N GLY A 224 4.43 -13.97 -8.97
CA GLY A 224 3.19 -14.26 -8.21
C GLY A 224 2.04 -14.87 -9.02
N CYS A 225 2.15 -14.91 -10.35
CA CYS A 225 1.17 -15.59 -11.22
C CYS A 225 1.68 -17.00 -11.57
N THR A 226 1.58 -17.95 -10.64
CA THR A 226 1.99 -19.35 -10.84
C THR A 226 0.81 -20.33 -10.71
N PRO A 227 0.72 -21.38 -11.54
CA PRO A 227 -0.30 -22.43 -11.38
C PRO A 227 0.07 -23.50 -10.34
N GLU A 228 1.26 -23.41 -9.73
CA GLU A 228 1.69 -24.28 -8.64
C GLU A 228 0.77 -24.13 -7.43
N VAL A 229 0.43 -25.21 -6.73
CA VAL A 229 -0.63 -25.23 -5.70
C VAL A 229 -0.14 -24.87 -4.29
N ASN A 230 1.15 -25.06 -4.02
CA ASN A 230 1.70 -24.92 -2.67
C ASN A 230 1.89 -23.45 -2.27
N GLU A 231 1.08 -22.98 -1.33
CA GLU A 231 1.15 -21.60 -0.80
C GLU A 231 2.50 -21.26 -0.17
N ALA A 232 3.27 -22.25 0.30
CA ALA A 232 4.59 -22.02 0.89
C ALA A 232 5.63 -21.55 -0.15
N ASP A 233 5.37 -21.77 -1.43
CA ASP A 233 6.27 -21.39 -2.53
C ASP A 233 5.96 -19.98 -3.06
N TYR A 234 4.87 -19.34 -2.59
CA TYR A 234 4.45 -18.02 -3.04
C TYR A 234 5.17 -16.90 -2.28
N LYS A 235 6.20 -16.34 -2.93
CA LYS A 235 7.01 -15.22 -2.44
C LYS A 235 6.79 -13.95 -3.26
N ASP A 236 5.52 -13.60 -3.43
CA ASP A 236 5.13 -12.40 -4.18
C ASP A 236 5.03 -11.17 -3.26
N TYR A 237 5.06 -9.98 -3.88
CA TYR A 237 4.97 -8.72 -3.15
C TYR A 237 3.76 -8.63 -2.21
N SER A 238 2.61 -9.22 -2.56
CA SER A 238 1.42 -9.20 -1.70
C SER A 238 1.55 -10.09 -0.47
N SER A 239 2.25 -11.23 -0.57
CA SER A 239 2.64 -12.04 0.60
C SER A 239 3.33 -11.16 1.64
N SER A 240 4.40 -10.48 1.22
CA SER A 240 5.24 -9.66 2.09
C SER A 240 4.51 -8.40 2.58
N PHE A 241 3.80 -7.68 1.72
CA PHE A 241 3.07 -6.45 2.10
C PHE A 241 2.03 -6.73 3.18
N PHE A 242 1.20 -7.77 3.01
CA PHE A 242 0.18 -8.11 4.00
C PHE A 242 0.77 -8.76 5.26
N ALA A 243 1.93 -9.41 5.16
CA ALA A 243 2.67 -9.89 6.32
C ALA A 243 3.15 -8.72 7.17
N GLY A 244 3.78 -7.71 6.54
CA GLY A 244 4.17 -6.47 7.21
C GLY A 244 2.98 -5.74 7.83
N LEU A 245 1.85 -5.66 7.12
CA LEU A 245 0.66 -4.96 7.60
C LEU A 245 -0.04 -5.63 8.78
N SER A 246 -0.11 -6.96 8.80
CA SER A 246 -0.85 -7.72 9.83
C SER A 246 0.04 -8.31 10.92
N GLY A 247 1.35 -8.40 10.71
CA GLY A 247 2.29 -9.11 11.58
C GLY A 247 2.21 -10.64 11.45
N TYR A 248 1.50 -11.17 10.44
CA TYR A 248 1.37 -12.60 10.19
C TYR A 248 1.61 -12.94 8.72
N SER A 249 2.43 -13.95 8.45
CA SER A 249 2.66 -14.45 7.09
C SER A 249 1.47 -15.21 6.53
N ARG A 250 1.54 -15.55 5.24
CA ARG A 250 0.54 -16.38 4.53
C ARG A 250 0.21 -17.69 5.24
N MET A 251 1.22 -18.28 5.89
CA MET A 251 1.13 -19.53 6.64
C MET A 251 0.68 -19.33 8.10
N GLY A 252 0.26 -18.12 8.48
CA GLY A 252 -0.22 -17.81 9.83
C GLY A 252 0.89 -17.69 10.89
N LYS A 253 2.16 -17.66 10.48
CA LYS A 253 3.29 -17.47 11.42
C LYS A 253 3.50 -15.99 11.70
N ARG A 254 3.87 -15.63 12.93
CA ARG A 254 4.26 -14.25 13.24
C ARG A 254 5.50 -13.85 12.44
N VAL A 255 5.51 -12.62 11.94
CA VAL A 255 6.68 -12.00 11.31
C VAL A 255 7.23 -10.86 12.19
N ALA A 256 8.39 -10.34 11.84
CA ALA A 256 8.93 -9.14 12.50
C ALA A 256 7.95 -7.96 12.33
N SER A 257 7.85 -7.10 13.35
CA SER A 257 6.99 -5.92 13.27
C SER A 257 7.52 -4.94 12.22
N ALA A 258 6.60 -4.38 11.43
CA ALA A 258 6.88 -3.29 10.51
C ALA A 258 6.74 -1.89 11.14
N ASP A 259 6.39 -1.79 12.43
CA ASP A 259 6.33 -0.52 13.18
C ASP A 259 7.75 0.05 13.39
N TYR A 260 8.28 0.70 12.35
CA TYR A 260 9.65 1.21 12.31
C TYR A 260 9.76 2.57 12.98
N ASN A 261 8.66 3.34 13.02
CA ASN A 261 8.60 4.61 13.74
C ASN A 261 8.29 4.45 15.24
N ARG A 262 7.87 3.26 15.69
CA ARG A 262 7.54 2.88 17.07
C ARG A 262 6.35 3.63 17.65
N ASP A 263 5.36 3.94 16.82
CA ASP A 263 4.14 4.63 17.25
C ASP A 263 3.02 3.67 17.73
N GLY A 264 3.31 2.37 17.74
CA GLY A 264 2.41 1.30 18.16
C GLY A 264 1.38 0.90 17.10
N LYS A 265 1.53 1.39 15.87
CA LYS A 265 0.68 1.06 14.72
C LYS A 265 1.55 0.74 13.51
N ILE A 266 0.92 0.18 12.47
CA ILE A 266 1.59 -0.12 11.21
C ILE A 266 0.84 0.61 10.10
N SER A 267 1.54 1.53 9.45
CA SER A 267 1.06 2.25 8.27
C SER A 267 1.24 1.44 6.98
N TYR A 268 0.58 1.86 5.90
CA TYR A 268 0.80 1.21 4.60
C TYR A 268 2.24 1.37 4.08
N ILE A 269 2.89 2.51 4.32
CA ILE A 269 4.28 2.74 3.92
C ILE A 269 5.28 1.87 4.70
N GLU A 270 4.99 1.57 5.96
CA GLU A 270 5.77 0.61 6.76
C GLU A 270 5.60 -0.82 6.26
N ALA A 271 4.37 -1.24 5.94
CA ALA A 271 4.10 -2.51 5.30
C ALA A 271 4.79 -2.63 3.93
N HIS A 272 4.81 -1.53 3.15
CA HIS A 272 5.57 -1.46 1.91
C HIS A 272 7.08 -1.63 2.13
N SER A 273 7.62 -0.95 3.15
CA SER A 273 9.04 -0.99 3.51
C SER A 273 9.47 -2.37 3.98
N PHE A 274 8.61 -3.05 4.74
CA PHE A 274 8.75 -4.47 5.06
C PHE A 274 8.82 -5.33 3.78
N ALA A 275 7.93 -5.11 2.83
CA ALA A 275 7.91 -5.87 1.57
C ALA A 275 9.13 -5.66 0.68
N LYS A 276 9.87 -4.56 0.83
CA LYS A 276 11.12 -4.32 0.10
C LYS A 276 12.25 -5.25 0.57
N VAL A 277 12.13 -5.87 1.76
CA VAL A 277 13.22 -6.60 2.43
C VAL A 277 12.87 -8.00 2.97
N ASP A 278 11.59 -8.37 3.08
CA ASP A 278 11.15 -9.64 3.70
C ASP A 278 11.47 -10.89 2.87
N GLU A 279 11.34 -10.81 1.55
CA GLU A 279 11.45 -11.99 0.67
C GLU A 279 12.46 -11.84 -0.45
N LYS A 280 13.09 -12.98 -0.80
CA LYS A 280 13.98 -13.14 -1.95
C LYS A 280 13.20 -13.15 -3.27
N THR A 281 12.66 -11.99 -3.63
CA THR A 281 11.99 -11.75 -4.93
C THR A 281 12.87 -10.90 -5.85
N ILE A 282 12.66 -11.00 -7.16
CA ILE A 282 13.30 -10.17 -8.19
C ILE A 282 12.54 -8.86 -8.46
N ASP A 283 11.40 -8.68 -7.82
CA ASP A 283 10.54 -7.51 -7.97
C ASP A 283 11.25 -6.22 -7.54
N LEU A 284 10.80 -5.08 -8.07
CA LEU A 284 11.28 -3.75 -7.66
C LEU A 284 10.10 -2.94 -7.11
N PRO A 285 9.68 -3.19 -5.86
CA PRO A 285 8.49 -2.56 -5.31
C PRO A 285 8.61 -1.05 -5.28
N VAL A 286 7.51 -0.37 -5.61
CA VAL A 286 7.41 1.09 -5.59
C VAL A 286 6.08 1.56 -5.03
N SER A 287 6.07 2.75 -4.42
CA SER A 287 4.86 3.49 -4.09
C SER A 287 4.58 4.66 -5.04
N THR A 288 3.42 5.28 -4.90
CA THR A 288 3.09 6.53 -5.61
C THR A 288 4.06 7.67 -5.29
N LEU A 289 4.42 7.83 -4.01
CA LEU A 289 5.38 8.83 -3.55
C LEU A 289 6.75 8.57 -4.16
N GLU A 290 7.23 7.33 -4.11
CA GLU A 290 8.55 6.98 -4.64
C GLU A 290 8.65 7.26 -6.15
N VAL A 291 7.64 6.87 -6.93
CA VAL A 291 7.62 7.17 -8.37
C VAL A 291 7.54 8.68 -8.62
N TRP A 292 6.77 9.42 -7.81
CA TRP A 292 6.71 10.87 -7.93
C TRP A 292 8.07 11.54 -7.64
N LEU A 293 8.76 11.14 -6.56
CA LEU A 293 10.09 11.61 -6.20
C LEU A 293 11.11 11.29 -7.32
N GLN A 294 11.14 10.06 -7.81
CA GLN A 294 12.04 9.66 -8.89
C GLN A 294 11.83 10.48 -10.17
N ASN A 295 10.58 10.89 -10.47
CA ASN A 295 10.29 11.77 -11.61
C ASN A 295 10.73 13.22 -11.39
N GLN A 296 10.97 13.66 -10.15
CA GLN A 296 11.55 14.99 -9.88
C GLN A 296 13.08 15.01 -10.03
N ALA A 297 13.73 13.84 -10.13
CA ALA A 297 15.17 13.73 -10.24
C ALA A 297 15.64 13.89 -11.70
N SER A 298 16.55 14.82 -11.94
CA SER A 298 17.34 14.83 -13.17
C SER A 298 18.43 13.76 -13.14
N LYS A 299 19.04 13.44 -14.29
CA LYS A 299 20.20 12.54 -14.33
C LYS A 299 21.35 13.03 -13.43
N ALA A 300 21.59 14.35 -13.41
CA ALA A 300 22.60 14.95 -12.56
C ALA A 300 22.28 14.80 -11.07
N ASP A 301 21.00 14.91 -10.68
CA ASP A 301 20.58 14.67 -9.31
C ASP A 301 20.85 13.22 -8.89
N ILE A 302 20.50 12.26 -9.76
CA ILE A 302 20.73 10.83 -9.48
C ILE A 302 22.22 10.55 -9.30
N THR A 303 23.08 11.04 -10.19
CA THR A 303 24.54 10.90 -10.07
C THR A 303 25.04 11.48 -8.75
N LEU A 304 24.67 12.73 -8.44
CA LEU A 304 25.10 13.40 -7.21
C LEU A 304 24.60 12.70 -5.93
N ILE A 305 23.42 12.10 -5.96
CA ILE A 305 22.91 11.31 -4.84
C ILE A 305 23.71 10.01 -4.69
N TRP A 306 23.96 9.30 -5.80
CA TRP A 306 24.66 8.02 -5.77
C TRP A 306 26.16 8.12 -5.47
N GLU A 307 26.77 9.28 -5.66
CA GLU A 307 28.17 9.57 -5.32
C GLU A 307 28.38 9.99 -3.85
N GLN A 308 27.31 10.27 -3.10
CA GLN A 308 27.43 10.58 -1.67
C GLN A 308 27.52 9.30 -0.82
N PRO A 309 28.30 9.32 0.28
CA PRO A 309 28.27 8.24 1.27
C PRO A 309 26.85 7.90 1.71
N ILE A 310 26.50 6.61 1.74
CA ILE A 310 25.15 6.15 2.10
C ILE A 310 24.74 6.67 3.48
N ILE A 311 25.69 6.73 4.42
CA ILE A 311 25.47 7.23 5.78
C ILE A 311 24.98 8.69 5.81
N ASN A 312 25.41 9.52 4.84
CA ASN A 312 24.99 10.91 4.76
C ASN A 312 23.51 11.02 4.38
N LEU A 313 23.03 10.17 3.46
CA LEU A 313 21.62 10.11 3.08
C LEU A 313 20.77 9.54 4.22
N LEU A 314 21.24 8.47 4.88
CA LEU A 314 20.54 7.84 6.00
C LEU A 314 20.20 8.81 7.14
N SER A 315 21.05 9.81 7.40
CA SER A 315 20.80 10.82 8.44
C SER A 315 19.54 11.67 8.21
N LYS A 316 19.07 11.75 6.96
CA LYS A 316 17.86 12.51 6.57
C LYS A 316 16.66 11.61 6.30
N ALA A 317 16.86 10.30 6.27
CA ALA A 317 15.85 9.33 5.91
C ALA A 317 14.82 9.15 7.04
N ARG A 318 13.56 8.95 6.67
CA ARG A 318 12.48 8.58 7.62
C ARG A 318 12.72 7.17 8.20
N PRO A 319 12.13 6.81 9.35
CA PRO A 319 12.43 5.54 10.03
C PRO A 319 12.28 4.29 9.15
N GLU A 320 11.24 4.22 8.34
CA GLU A 320 10.98 3.10 7.43
C GLU A 320 11.98 3.04 6.26
N GLN A 321 12.40 4.20 5.74
CA GLN A 321 13.47 4.29 4.73
C GLN A 321 14.82 3.85 5.30
N GLN A 322 15.14 4.29 6.53
CA GLN A 322 16.35 3.86 7.23
C GLN A 322 16.37 2.34 7.40
N TYR A 323 15.23 1.74 7.74
CA TYR A 323 15.12 0.30 7.89
C TYR A 323 15.41 -0.43 6.56
N VAL A 324 14.82 0.03 5.45
CA VAL A 324 15.08 -0.54 4.11
C VAL A 324 16.55 -0.47 3.76
N VAL A 325 17.16 0.73 3.84
CA VAL A 325 18.57 0.93 3.48
C VAL A 325 19.49 0.08 4.37
N LYS A 326 19.32 0.12 5.69
CA LYS A 326 20.14 -0.66 6.64
C LYS A 326 20.01 -2.16 6.41
N SER A 327 18.80 -2.63 6.10
CA SER A 327 18.55 -4.05 5.84
C SER A 327 19.22 -4.51 4.55
N ILE A 328 19.09 -3.76 3.46
CA ILE A 328 19.70 -4.13 2.18
C ILE A 328 21.23 -4.06 2.26
N VAL A 329 21.78 -3.01 2.88
CA VAL A 329 23.22 -2.87 3.10
C VAL A 329 23.77 -4.07 3.88
N LYS A 330 23.06 -4.49 4.93
CA LYS A 330 23.43 -5.70 5.68
C LYS A 330 23.34 -6.97 4.83
N MET A 331 22.28 -7.14 4.03
CA MET A 331 22.10 -8.33 3.19
C MET A 331 23.17 -8.48 2.12
N LEU A 332 23.60 -7.36 1.53
CA LEU A 332 24.59 -7.32 0.46
C LEU A 332 26.02 -7.09 0.98
N ASN A 333 26.21 -7.01 2.30
CA ASN A 333 27.50 -6.75 2.96
C ASN A 333 28.21 -5.50 2.42
N LEU A 334 27.45 -4.41 2.26
CA LEU A 334 27.95 -3.13 1.74
C LEU A 334 28.48 -2.23 2.87
N ASP A 335 29.30 -1.24 2.51
CA ASP A 335 29.86 -0.27 3.44
C ASP A 335 29.05 1.04 3.43
N LEU A 336 28.48 1.41 4.58
CA LEU A 336 27.70 2.65 4.73
C LEU A 336 28.54 3.91 4.56
N GLN A 337 29.86 3.85 4.80
CA GLN A 337 30.77 4.98 4.63
C GLN A 337 31.09 5.24 3.16
N LYS A 338 30.86 4.26 2.29
CA LYS A 338 31.00 4.38 0.85
C LYS A 338 29.69 4.84 0.22
N SER A 339 29.81 5.46 -0.95
CA SER A 339 28.69 5.82 -1.81
C SER A 339 28.05 4.59 -2.46
N TYR A 340 26.89 4.78 -3.11
CA TYR A 340 26.27 3.69 -3.87
C TYR A 340 27.19 3.22 -5.00
N ILE A 341 27.85 4.15 -5.70
CA ILE A 341 28.79 3.84 -6.79
C ILE A 341 30.04 3.10 -6.29
N GLU A 342 30.64 3.55 -5.18
CA GLU A 342 31.83 2.90 -4.60
C GLU A 342 31.54 1.49 -4.05
N ASN A 343 30.28 1.22 -3.69
CA ASN A 343 29.80 -0.12 -3.35
C ASN A 343 29.52 -1.01 -4.59
N GLY A 344 29.83 -0.53 -5.81
CA GLY A 344 29.60 -1.23 -7.08
C GLY A 344 28.33 -0.81 -7.82
N GLY A 345 27.58 0.17 -7.31
CA GLY A 345 26.39 0.70 -7.97
C GLY A 345 26.71 1.39 -9.30
N GLY A 346 25.75 1.34 -10.23
CA GLY A 346 25.90 1.96 -11.56
C GLY A 346 26.76 1.16 -12.56
N SER A 347 27.67 0.30 -12.09
CA SER A 347 28.50 -0.58 -12.93
C SER A 347 27.97 -2.01 -13.03
N ILE A 348 26.88 -2.36 -12.34
CA ILE A 348 26.29 -3.71 -12.36
C ILE A 348 25.85 -4.07 -13.78
N THR A 349 26.74 -4.74 -14.51
CA THR A 349 26.40 -5.40 -15.76
C THR A 349 25.61 -6.68 -15.46
N GLU A 350 24.89 -7.21 -16.44
CA GLU A 350 24.14 -8.48 -16.27
C GLU A 350 25.03 -9.67 -15.87
N GLN A 351 26.35 -9.54 -16.00
CA GLN A 351 27.32 -10.62 -15.83
C GLN A 351 27.99 -10.67 -14.44
N GLU A 352 27.95 -9.60 -13.64
CA GLU A 352 28.74 -9.53 -12.39
C GLU A 352 27.98 -9.97 -11.13
N ILE A 353 26.65 -9.94 -11.15
CA ILE A 353 25.83 -10.51 -10.09
C ILE A 353 25.27 -11.84 -10.57
N ASN A 354 25.86 -12.93 -10.08
CA ASN A 354 25.43 -14.31 -10.40
C ASN A 354 23.98 -14.61 -9.95
N ASN A 355 23.35 -13.73 -9.16
CA ASN A 355 22.05 -13.92 -8.53
C ASN A 355 21.06 -12.76 -8.82
N GLN A 356 19.98 -13.05 -9.56
CA GLN A 356 18.95 -12.05 -9.90
C GLN A 356 18.32 -11.36 -8.68
N ILE A 357 18.25 -12.05 -7.53
CA ILE A 357 17.70 -11.49 -6.29
C ILE A 357 18.64 -10.44 -5.69
N GLU A 358 19.94 -10.70 -5.66
CA GLU A 358 20.92 -9.72 -5.17
C GLU A 358 20.93 -8.47 -6.06
N ARG A 359 20.80 -8.66 -7.38
CA ARG A 359 20.63 -7.54 -8.32
C ARG A 359 19.39 -6.72 -8.00
N ALA A 360 18.26 -7.38 -7.71
CA ALA A 360 17.03 -6.68 -7.32
C ALA A 360 17.22 -5.87 -6.03
N TYR A 361 17.87 -6.44 -5.01
CA TYR A 361 18.19 -5.71 -3.78
C TYR A 361 19.10 -4.50 -4.02
N PHE A 362 20.11 -4.66 -4.86
CA PHE A 362 21.01 -3.55 -5.20
C PHE A 362 20.25 -2.42 -5.89
N LEU A 363 19.37 -2.74 -6.85
CA LEU A 363 18.50 -1.76 -7.52
C LEU A 363 17.52 -1.10 -6.54
N ARG A 364 16.91 -1.86 -5.62
CA ARG A 364 16.04 -1.32 -4.56
C ARG A 364 16.79 -0.31 -3.68
N LEU A 365 18.05 -0.60 -3.31
CA LEU A 365 18.88 0.33 -2.57
C LEU A 365 19.10 1.63 -3.37
N GLY A 366 19.50 1.52 -4.64
CA GLY A 366 19.70 2.69 -5.50
C GLY A 366 18.46 3.57 -5.62
N MET A 367 17.28 2.94 -5.78
CA MET A 367 15.99 3.63 -5.81
C MET A 367 15.65 4.31 -4.48
N GLU A 368 15.90 3.64 -3.36
CA GLU A 368 15.64 4.19 -2.03
C GLU A 368 16.51 5.41 -1.71
N LEU A 369 17.79 5.35 -2.10
CA LEU A 369 18.72 6.47 -1.95
C LEU A 369 18.29 7.67 -2.80
N ILE A 370 17.79 7.45 -4.02
CA ILE A 370 17.19 8.51 -4.85
C ILE A 370 16.00 9.14 -4.13
N ASN A 371 15.08 8.31 -3.59
CA ASN A 371 13.90 8.81 -2.89
C ASN A 371 14.31 9.74 -1.72
N ILE A 372 15.24 9.30 -0.88
CA ILE A 372 15.74 10.08 0.27
C ILE A 372 16.40 11.38 -0.19
N GLY A 373 17.30 11.33 -1.19
CA GLY A 373 18.04 12.49 -1.66
C GLY A 373 17.16 13.54 -2.34
N VAL A 374 16.17 13.10 -3.13
CA VAL A 374 15.22 14.01 -3.79
C VAL A 374 14.29 14.67 -2.78
N GLU A 375 13.82 13.93 -1.79
CA GLU A 375 12.99 14.48 -0.72
C GLU A 375 13.71 15.58 0.04
N GLU A 376 14.97 15.34 0.44
CA GLU A 376 15.81 16.37 1.07
C GLU A 376 15.98 17.59 0.16
N LYS A 377 16.23 17.38 -1.14
CA LYS A 377 16.36 18.46 -2.12
C LYS A 377 15.10 19.31 -2.19
N ILE A 378 13.91 18.70 -2.23
CA ILE A 378 12.62 19.40 -2.26
C ILE A 378 12.43 20.25 -1.00
N ILE A 379 12.71 19.67 0.17
CA ILE A 379 12.58 20.37 1.45
C ILE A 379 13.54 21.57 1.49
N LYS A 380 14.81 21.39 1.11
CA LYS A 380 15.81 22.48 1.09
C LYS A 380 15.49 23.58 0.09
N ALA A 381 14.98 23.22 -1.08
CA ALA A 381 14.61 24.18 -2.11
C ALA A 381 13.43 25.09 -1.69
N SER A 382 12.69 24.71 -0.62
CA SER A 382 11.52 25.45 -0.13
C SER A 382 10.45 25.68 -1.22
N ASP A 383 10.36 24.77 -2.19
CA ASP A 383 9.31 24.80 -3.21
C ASP A 383 7.97 24.41 -2.55
N LYS A 384 7.17 25.42 -2.23
CA LYS A 384 5.88 25.26 -1.56
C LYS A 384 4.94 24.30 -2.27
N LYS A 385 4.98 24.25 -3.61
CA LYS A 385 4.09 23.37 -4.39
C LYS A 385 4.56 21.92 -4.29
N ALA A 386 5.86 21.68 -4.44
CA ALA A 386 6.43 20.35 -4.32
C ALA A 386 6.28 19.80 -2.89
N ILE A 387 6.52 20.64 -1.86
CA ILE A 387 6.33 20.28 -0.45
C ILE A 387 4.87 19.91 -0.18
N ALA A 388 3.89 20.69 -0.66
CA ALA A 388 2.48 20.36 -0.47
C ALA A 388 2.07 19.03 -1.13
N ILE A 389 2.68 18.68 -2.28
CA ILE A 389 2.44 17.39 -2.93
C ILE A 389 3.08 16.26 -2.10
N LEU A 390 4.33 16.43 -1.67
CA LEU A 390 5.06 15.49 -0.83
C LEU A 390 4.29 15.17 0.46
N GLU A 391 3.88 16.19 1.21
CA GLU A 391 3.12 16.04 2.45
C GLU A 391 1.80 15.32 2.23
N ARG A 392 1.11 15.62 1.12
CA ARG A 392 -0.16 14.97 0.79
C ARG A 392 0.01 13.48 0.46
N LEU A 393 1.05 13.13 -0.30
CA LEU A 393 1.34 11.73 -0.62
C LEU A 393 1.80 10.97 0.63
N LEU A 394 2.66 11.57 1.45
CA LEU A 394 3.06 11.03 2.75
C LEU A 394 1.87 10.77 3.65
N LYS A 395 0.94 11.74 3.77
CA LYS A 395 -0.29 11.56 4.56
C LYS A 395 -1.13 10.39 4.07
N CYS A 396 -1.28 10.23 2.76
CA CYS A 396 -2.04 9.12 2.18
C CYS A 396 -1.37 7.76 2.45
N GLU A 397 -0.06 7.66 2.21
CA GLU A 397 0.71 6.41 2.38
C GLU A 397 0.95 6.05 3.86
N ALA A 398 0.97 7.04 4.75
CA ALA A 398 0.96 6.85 6.20
C ALA A 398 -0.42 6.42 6.74
N GLY A 399 -1.43 6.32 5.88
CA GLY A 399 -2.76 5.83 6.24
C GLY A 399 -2.69 4.49 6.97
N ILE A 400 -3.60 4.32 7.94
CA ILE A 400 -3.74 3.08 8.71
C ILE A 400 -5.10 2.46 8.35
N PRO A 401 -5.16 1.16 8.05
CA PRO A 401 -6.43 0.46 7.93
C PRO A 401 -7.31 0.76 9.15
N GLY A 402 -8.53 1.30 8.95
CA GLY A 402 -9.52 1.47 10.02
C GLY A 402 -9.64 2.83 10.67
N ARG A 403 -8.91 3.83 10.20
CA ARG A 403 -9.20 5.22 10.55
C ARG A 403 -9.36 6.04 9.27
N GLY A 404 -10.58 6.52 9.03
CA GLY A 404 -10.79 7.66 8.15
C GLY A 404 -10.04 8.87 8.68
N GLU A 405 -9.61 9.73 7.74
CA GLU A 405 -8.87 10.97 8.00
C GLU A 405 -9.45 11.84 9.11
#